data_AF-A0A961F8R9-F1
#
_entry.id   AF-A0A961F8R9-F1
#
_cell.length_a   1.000
_cell.length_b   1.000
_cell.length_c   1.000
_cell.angle_alpha   90.00
_cell.angle_beta   90.00
_cell.angle_gamma   90.00
#
_symmetry.space_group_name_H-M   'P 1'
#
loop_
_entity.id
_entity.type
_entity.pdbx_description
1 polymer ?
#
loop_
_entity_poly.entity_id
_entity_poly.type
_entity_poly.pdbx_seq_one_letter_code
_entity_poly.pdbx_strand_id
1 'polypeptide(L)' 'EKRVEALRLADIFRANVVDSTLGSFVFEITGAPEKIDAFAELMRPLGLAEVARTGVAALLRGE' A
#
# COMPACT_ATOMS: atom_id res chain seq x y z
N GLU A 1 18.52 -1.20 -2.46
CA GLU A 1 17.82 0.05 -2.83
C GLU A 1 16.31 -0.12 -2.85
N LYS A 2 15.74 -0.95 -3.74
CA LYS A 2 14.27 -1.18 -3.84
C LYS A 2 13.56 -1.46 -2.52
N ARG A 3 14.17 -2.27 -1.62
CA ARG A 3 13.58 -2.56 -0.28
C ARG A 3 13.46 -1.31 0.60
N VAL A 4 14.47 -0.45 0.61
CA VAL A 4 14.47 0.80 1.39
C VAL A 4 13.47 1.79 0.81
N GLU A 5 13.39 1.85 -0.51
CA GLU A 5 12.43 2.70 -1.22
C GLU A 5 10.98 2.26 -1.00
N ALA A 6 10.71 0.94 -1.02
CA ALA A 6 9.40 0.41 -0.70
C ALA A 6 8.98 0.75 0.75
N LEU A 7 9.90 0.65 1.71
CA LEU A 7 9.62 1.05 3.10
C LEU A 7 9.38 2.56 3.23
N ARG A 8 10.11 3.40 2.48
CA ARG A 8 9.86 4.85 2.45
C ARG A 8 8.50 5.20 1.84
N LEU A 9 8.13 4.56 0.73
CA LEU A 9 6.82 4.74 0.12
C LEU A 9 5.71 4.29 1.06
N ALA A 10 5.89 3.16 1.75
CA ALA A 10 4.94 2.70 2.76
C ALA A 10 4.75 3.74 3.86
N ASP A 11 5.83 4.33 4.37
CA ASP A 11 5.76 5.39 5.39
C ASP A 11 5.02 6.64 4.88
N ILE A 12 5.36 7.14 3.68
CA ILE A 12 4.70 8.30 3.05
C ILE A 12 3.18 8.07 2.90
N PHE A 13 2.79 6.86 2.49
CA PHE A 13 1.38 6.51 2.30
C PHE A 13 0.69 6.03 3.59
N ARG A 14 1.41 6.00 4.72
CA ARG A 14 0.93 5.45 5.99
C ARG A 14 0.38 4.02 5.83
N ALA A 15 1.11 3.20 5.08
CA ALA A 15 0.85 1.78 4.93
C ALA A 15 1.59 1.02 6.05
N ASN A 16 0.95 -0.01 6.58
CA ASN A 16 1.55 -0.89 7.58
C ASN A 16 2.28 -2.03 6.88
N VAL A 17 3.48 -2.37 7.37
CA VAL A 17 4.15 -3.63 7.00
C VAL A 17 3.51 -4.73 7.83
N VAL A 18 2.77 -5.63 7.19
CA VAL A 18 2.10 -6.75 7.88
C VAL A 18 2.88 -8.06 7.78
N ASP A 19 3.76 -8.17 6.77
CA ASP A 19 4.73 -9.27 6.68
C ASP A 19 6.03 -8.78 6.03
N SER A 20 7.15 -9.36 6.45
CA SER A 20 8.47 -9.07 5.90
C SER A 20 9.33 -10.33 5.85
N THR A 21 9.75 -10.71 4.65
CA THR A 21 10.67 -11.81 4.42
C THR A 21 11.94 -11.31 3.73
N LEU A 22 12.92 -12.18 3.53
CA LEU A 22 14.12 -11.85 2.74
C LEU A 22 13.78 -11.51 1.27
N GLY A 23 12.69 -12.07 0.74
CA GLY A 23 12.29 -11.92 -0.66
C GLY A 23 11.17 -10.91 -0.91
N SER A 24 10.34 -10.61 0.09
CA SER A 24 9.11 -9.84 -0.10
C SER A 24 8.71 -9.01 1.13
N PHE A 25 7.78 -8.09 0.89
CA PHE A 25 7.00 -7.41 1.92
C PHE A 25 5.53 -7.54 1.57
N VAL A 26 4.67 -7.59 2.59
CA VAL A 26 3.24 -7.40 2.43
C VAL A 26 2.87 -6.11 3.15
N PHE A 27 2.21 -5.22 2.42
CA PHE A 27 1.75 -3.93 2.94
C PHE A 27 0.23 -3.91 3.03
N GLU A 28 -0.28 -3.39 4.13
CA GLU A 28 -1.69 -3.04 4.30
C GLU A 28 -1.84 -1.52 4.20
N ILE A 29 -2.80 -1.06 3.39
CA ILE A 29 -3.09 0.36 3.22
C ILE A 29 -4.60 0.59 3.22
N THR A 30 -5.02 1.64 3.94
CA THR A 30 -6.40 2.12 3.94
C THR A 30 -6.44 3.57 3.46
N GLY A 31 -7.45 3.90 2.66
CA GLY A 31 -7.70 5.25 2.18
C GLY A 31 -8.68 5.29 1.02
N ALA A 32 -8.82 6.49 0.44
CA ALA A 32 -9.60 6.69 -0.77
C ALA A 32 -8.99 5.89 -1.95
N PRO A 33 -9.80 5.43 -2.92
CA PRO A 33 -9.31 4.64 -4.05
C PRO A 33 -8.10 5.23 -4.76
N GLU A 34 -8.07 6.55 -4.94
CA GLU A 34 -7.01 7.28 -5.64
C GLU A 34 -5.67 7.17 -4.89
N LYS A 35 -5.70 7.15 -3.56
CA LYS A 35 -4.51 6.93 -2.73
C LYS A 35 -3.98 5.51 -2.92
N ILE A 36 -4.86 4.52 -2.95
CA ILE A 36 -4.49 3.11 -3.11
C ILE A 36 -3.93 2.87 -4.52
N ASP A 37 -4.51 3.50 -5.54
CA ASP A 37 -4.01 3.46 -6.92
C ASP A 37 -2.63 4.08 -7.04
N ALA A 38 -2.43 5.29 -6.52
CA ALA A 38 -1.13 5.95 -6.56
C ALA A 38 -0.04 5.14 -5.85
N PHE A 39 -0.36 4.51 -4.71
CA PHE A 39 0.57 3.63 -4.01
C PHE A 39 0.95 2.41 -4.87
N ALA A 40 -0.04 1.74 -5.47
CA ALA A 40 0.19 0.57 -6.30
C ALA A 40 1.05 0.91 -7.53
N GLU A 41 0.78 2.02 -8.21
CA GLU A 41 1.56 2.46 -9.38
C GLU A 41 3.03 2.76 -9.01
N LEU A 42 3.29 3.40 -7.87
CA LEU A 42 4.66 3.64 -7.39
C LEU A 42 5.38 2.35 -6.97
N MET A 43 4.64 1.32 -6.53
CA MET A 43 5.20 0.02 -6.17
C MET A 43 5.51 -0.88 -7.38
N ARG A 44 4.83 -0.70 -8.52
CA ARG A 44 5.09 -1.49 -9.75
C ARG A 44 6.57 -1.60 -10.14
N PRO A 45 7.34 -0.50 -10.29
CA PRO A 45 8.76 -0.59 -10.65
C PRO A 45 9.64 -1.26 -9.57
N LEU A 46 9.17 -1.30 -8.32
CA LEU A 46 9.85 -1.94 -7.20
C LEU A 46 9.60 -3.45 -7.13
N GLY A 47 8.65 -3.96 -7.93
CA GLY A 47 8.32 -5.39 -8.01
C GLY A 47 6.99 -5.75 -7.34
N LEU A 48 5.97 -4.90 -7.46
CA LEU A 48 4.60 -5.24 -7.05
C LEU A 48 4.17 -6.57 -7.70
N ALA A 49 4.08 -7.62 -6.89
CA ALA A 49 3.77 -8.96 -7.37
C ALA A 49 2.25 -9.21 -7.43
N GLU A 50 1.55 -8.88 -6.34
CA GLU A 50 0.13 -9.19 -6.16
C GLU A 50 -0.60 -8.05 -5.43
N VAL A 51 -1.89 -7.91 -5.69
CA VAL A 51 -2.77 -6.94 -5.01
C VAL A 51 -4.09 -7.63 -4.68
N ALA A 52 -4.44 -7.66 -3.40
CA ALA A 52 -5.79 -7.95 -2.93
C ALA A 52 -6.42 -6.64 -2.46
N ARG A 53 -7.49 -6.19 -3.12
CA ARG A 53 -8.16 -4.93 -2.83
C ARG A 53 -9.65 -5.17 -2.57
N THR A 54 -10.15 -4.61 -1.48
CA THR A 54 -11.58 -4.57 -1.19
C THR A 54 -12.29 -3.50 -2.04
N GLY A 55 -13.60 -3.64 -2.22
CA GLY A 55 -14.42 -2.55 -2.73
C GLY A 55 -14.43 -1.32 -1.80
N VAL A 56 -15.05 -0.24 -2.27
CA VAL A 56 -15.29 0.95 -1.45
C VAL A 56 -16.31 0.63 -0.37
N ALA A 57 -15.95 0.85 0.88
CA ALA A 57 -16.89 0.90 1.99
C ALA A 57 -17.07 2.37 2.40
N ALA A 58 -18.32 2.82 2.49
CA ALA A 58 -18.66 4.20 2.82
C ALA A 58 -19.66 4.26 3.97
N LEU A 59 -19.44 5.21 4.86
CA LEU A 59 -20.33 5.58 5.95
C LEU A 59 -20.43 7.11 5.94
N LEU A 60 -21.62 7.61 6.28
CA LEU A 60 -21.77 9.04 6.52
C LEU A 60 -20.84 9.44 7.67
N ARG A 61 -20.23 10.62 7.54
CA ARG A 61 -19.55 11.23 8.68
C ARG A 61 -20.63 11.64 9.70
N GLY A 62 -20.21 11.81 10.97
CA GLY A 62 -21.12 12.25 12.03
C GLY A 62 -21.84 13.56 11.67
N GLU A 63 -22.75 13.98 12.55
CA GLU A 63 -23.45 15.27 12.40
C GLU A 63 -22.49 16.45 12.20
#